data_AF-A0A316UGV8-F1
#
_entry.id   AF-A0A316UGV8-F1
#
_cell.length_a   1.000
_cell.length_b   1.000
_cell.length_c   1.000
_cell.angle_alpha   90.00
_cell.angle_beta   90.00
_cell.angle_gamma   90.00
#
_symmetry.space_group_name_H-M   'P 1'
#
loop_
_entity.id
_entity.type
_entity.pdbx_description
1 polymer ?
#
loop_
_entity_poly.entity_id
_entity_poly.type
_entity_poly.pdbx_seq_one_letter_code
_entity_poly.pdbx_strand_id
1 'polypeptide(L)'
;MLSFNSAPARLMPFLWLAALPLTASNHVTCSWDGPGAHVDPTKHNFTLYCKAEGYRFDVPGFAAYICEKEEAIWDNRVADYGFLREETLEMRTACNGDGFAGDKCRFSNWGICIPDEHGAGECKYVNKFDDCEWPQTFKWAKAPRYVSIYYQ
;
A
#
# COMPACT_ATOMS: atom_id res chain seq x y z
N MET A 1 -0.82 82.90 7.97
CA MET A 1 0.05 81.72 7.80
C MET A 1 -0.86 80.53 7.50
N LEU A 2 -0.81 79.99 6.29
CA LEU A 2 -1.67 78.87 5.85
C LEU A 2 -0.99 77.55 6.24
N SER A 3 -1.66 76.74 7.04
CA SER A 3 -1.20 75.41 7.46
C SER A 3 -1.81 74.35 6.52
N PHE A 4 -0.95 73.62 5.82
CA PHE A 4 -1.32 72.45 5.01
C PHE A 4 -1.20 71.20 5.87
N ASN A 5 -2.30 70.45 6.05
CA ASN A 5 -2.27 69.13 6.66
C ASN A 5 -2.26 68.05 5.57
N SER A 6 -1.14 67.34 5.50
CA SER A 6 -0.89 66.20 4.61
C SER A 6 -1.62 64.95 5.12
N ALA A 7 -2.40 64.29 4.26
CA ALA A 7 -3.04 63.02 4.58
C ALA A 7 -2.03 61.84 4.52
N PRO A 8 -2.14 60.83 5.39
CA PRO A 8 -1.24 59.67 5.38
C PRO A 8 -1.62 58.66 4.28
N ALA A 9 -0.61 58.23 3.52
CA ALA A 9 -0.71 57.15 2.54
C ALA A 9 -0.92 55.80 3.25
N ARG A 10 -2.01 55.11 2.93
CA ARG A 10 -2.29 53.76 3.43
C ARG A 10 -1.59 52.72 2.55
N LEU A 11 -0.58 52.05 3.10
CA LEU A 11 0.04 50.86 2.54
C LEU A 11 -0.96 49.68 2.64
N MET A 12 -1.46 49.19 1.51
CA MET A 12 -2.20 47.92 1.46
C MET A 12 -1.19 46.75 1.50
N PRO A 13 -1.31 45.80 2.43
CA PRO A 13 -0.52 44.59 2.39
C PRO A 13 -1.02 43.70 1.24
N PHE A 14 -0.16 43.46 0.25
CA PHE A 14 -0.36 42.45 -0.78
C PHE A 14 -0.35 41.07 -0.10
N LEU A 15 -1.53 40.53 0.17
CA LEU A 15 -1.72 39.17 0.66
C LEU A 15 -1.40 38.20 -0.49
N TRP A 16 -0.13 37.80 -0.59
CA TRP A 16 0.29 36.73 -1.49
C TRP A 16 -0.34 35.41 -1.01
N LEU A 17 -1.48 35.03 -1.59
CA LEU A 17 -1.96 33.65 -1.54
C LEU A 17 -0.94 32.77 -2.29
N ALA A 18 -0.01 32.17 -1.56
CA ALA A 18 0.84 31.12 -2.09
C ALA A 18 -0.06 29.95 -2.50
N ALA A 19 -0.19 29.73 -3.81
CA ALA A 19 -0.79 28.51 -4.35
C ALA A 19 0.15 27.35 -4.00
N LEU A 20 -0.11 26.69 -2.87
CA LEU A 20 0.57 25.45 -2.53
C LEU A 20 0.19 24.42 -3.60
N PRO A 21 1.17 23.84 -4.32
CA PRO A 21 0.87 22.73 -5.20
C PRO A 21 0.28 21.62 -4.32
N LEU A 22 -0.97 21.26 -4.59
CA LEU A 22 -1.53 20.02 -4.10
C LEU A 22 -0.65 18.92 -4.68
N THR A 23 0.28 18.42 -3.89
CA THR A 23 0.97 17.17 -4.21
C THR A 23 -0.09 16.10 -4.12
N ALA A 24 -0.78 15.86 -5.23
CA ALA A 24 -1.50 14.62 -5.41
C ALA A 24 -0.44 13.53 -5.34
N SER A 25 -0.34 12.90 -4.17
CA SER A 25 0.37 11.63 -4.06
C SER A 25 -0.25 10.75 -5.15
N ASN A 26 0.56 10.35 -6.13
CA ASN A 26 0.16 9.37 -7.13
C ASN A 26 0.01 8.03 -6.40
N HIS A 27 -1.07 7.89 -5.62
CA HIS A 27 -1.56 6.59 -5.22
C HIS A 27 -1.97 5.92 -6.53
N VAL A 28 -1.15 4.98 -6.98
CA VAL A 28 -1.48 4.19 -8.16
C VAL A 28 -2.80 3.51 -7.84
N THR A 29 -3.85 3.85 -8.59
CA THR A 29 -5.13 3.16 -8.48
C THR A 29 -4.86 1.69 -8.73
N CYS A 30 -5.14 0.86 -7.72
CA CYS A 30 -5.08 -0.57 -7.87
C CYS A 30 -5.83 -1.01 -9.10
N SER A 31 -5.12 -1.66 -10.01
CA SER A 31 -5.74 -2.19 -11.22
C SER A 31 -6.84 -3.18 -10.86
N TRP A 32 -6.59 -4.00 -9.82
CA TRP A 32 -7.40 -5.18 -9.52
C TRP A 32 -7.59 -6.08 -10.75
N ASP A 33 -6.63 -6.02 -11.68
CA ASP A 33 -6.66 -6.70 -12.96
C ASP A 33 -6.16 -8.13 -12.78
N GLY A 34 -7.00 -9.11 -13.12
CA GLY A 34 -6.67 -10.52 -13.02
C GLY A 34 -7.85 -11.42 -13.39
N PRO A 35 -7.77 -12.73 -13.12
CA PRO A 35 -8.81 -13.69 -13.49
C PRO A 35 -10.15 -13.51 -12.73
N GLY A 36 -10.26 -12.51 -11.86
CA GLY A 36 -11.43 -12.19 -11.04
C GLY A 36 -11.18 -12.43 -9.56
N ALA A 37 -11.94 -11.74 -8.70
CA ALA A 37 -11.86 -11.96 -7.25
C ALA A 37 -12.31 -13.39 -6.88
N HIS A 38 -11.73 -13.96 -5.82
CA HIS A 38 -12.04 -15.31 -5.31
C HIS A 38 -11.66 -16.47 -6.23
N VAL A 39 -10.82 -16.20 -7.23
CA VAL A 39 -10.28 -17.23 -8.10
C VAL A 39 -8.98 -17.75 -7.52
N ASP A 40 -8.82 -19.07 -7.52
CA ASP A 40 -7.59 -19.72 -7.08
C ASP A 40 -6.44 -19.44 -8.07
N PRO A 41 -5.35 -18.76 -7.67
CA PRO A 41 -4.25 -18.41 -8.57
C PRO A 41 -3.61 -19.64 -9.24
N THR A 42 -3.58 -20.79 -8.57
CA THR A 42 -2.93 -22.00 -9.09
C THR A 42 -3.64 -22.55 -10.32
N LYS A 43 -4.94 -22.26 -10.48
CA LYS A 43 -5.74 -22.61 -11.67
C LYS A 43 -5.52 -21.66 -12.85
N HIS A 44 -4.80 -20.56 -12.61
CA HIS A 44 -4.55 -19.49 -13.59
C HIS A 44 -3.06 -19.30 -13.86
N ASN A 45 -2.25 -20.35 -13.71
CA ASN A 45 -0.80 -20.37 -13.98
C ASN A 45 0.02 -19.38 -13.13
N PHE A 46 -0.51 -18.96 -11.98
CA PHE A 46 0.30 -18.24 -11.01
C PHE A 46 1.16 -19.21 -10.22
N THR A 47 2.40 -18.79 -9.93
CA THR A 47 3.33 -19.54 -9.08
C THR A 47 3.37 -18.89 -7.70
N LEU A 48 3.32 -19.71 -6.63
CA LEU A 48 3.47 -19.23 -5.27
C LEU A 48 4.86 -18.60 -5.10
N TYR A 49 4.89 -17.30 -4.77
CA TYR A 49 6.11 -16.57 -4.40
C TYR A 49 6.51 -16.93 -2.98
N CYS A 50 5.60 -16.72 -2.03
CA CYS A 50 5.82 -16.99 -0.62
C CYS A 50 4.49 -17.05 0.14
N LYS A 51 4.54 -17.62 1.34
CA LYS A 51 3.53 -17.43 2.37
C LYS A 51 4.13 -16.52 3.44
N ALA A 52 3.58 -15.33 3.60
CA ALA A 52 4.09 -14.31 4.50
C ALA A 52 3.28 -14.30 5.81
N GLU A 53 3.87 -14.78 6.89
CA GLU A 53 3.26 -14.73 8.22
C GLU A 53 3.26 -13.28 8.76
N GLY A 54 2.20 -12.92 9.47
CA GLY A 54 2.05 -11.61 10.10
C GLY A 54 2.85 -11.51 11.39
N TYR A 55 3.93 -10.74 11.36
CA TYR A 55 4.66 -10.32 12.55
C TYR A 55 3.92 -9.15 13.22
N ARG A 56 3.30 -9.41 14.37
CA ARG A 56 2.60 -8.40 15.17
C ARG A 56 3.59 -7.64 16.03
N PHE A 57 3.53 -6.31 16.00
CA PHE A 57 4.38 -5.46 16.84
C PHE A 57 3.85 -5.38 18.27
N ASP A 58 4.70 -4.94 19.20
CA ASP A 58 4.32 -4.67 20.60
C ASP A 58 3.28 -3.56 20.72
N VAL A 59 3.16 -2.69 19.70
CA VAL A 59 2.11 -1.69 19.60
C VAL A 59 0.87 -2.33 18.96
N PRO A 60 -0.29 -2.34 19.64
CA PRO A 60 -1.52 -2.91 19.10
C PRO A 60 -1.94 -2.22 17.81
N GLY A 61 -2.51 -3.00 16.88
CA GLY A 61 -3.03 -2.48 15.62
C GLY A 61 -2.01 -2.44 14.48
N PHE A 62 -0.77 -2.89 14.71
CA PHE A 62 0.28 -2.91 13.69
C PHE A 62 0.83 -4.31 13.47
N ALA A 63 0.96 -4.70 12.20
CA ALA A 63 1.65 -5.92 11.81
C ALA A 63 2.39 -5.74 10.48
N ALA A 64 3.46 -6.50 10.29
CA ALA A 64 4.17 -6.61 9.01
C ALA A 64 4.09 -8.05 8.51
N TYR A 65 3.82 -8.25 7.23
CA TYR A 65 3.78 -9.57 6.60
C TYR A 65 5.07 -9.78 5.83
N ILE A 66 5.87 -10.75 6.27
CA ILE A 66 7.23 -10.95 5.80
C ILE A 66 7.34 -12.35 5.18
N CYS A 67 7.83 -12.44 3.95
CA CYS A 67 8.21 -13.73 3.39
C CYS A 67 9.46 -14.23 4.13
N GLU A 68 9.41 -15.44 4.68
CA GLU A 68 10.62 -16.10 5.16
C GLU A 68 11.58 -16.34 3.96
N LYS A 69 12.71 -15.65 3.95
CA LYS A 69 13.87 -16.00 3.12
C LYS A 69 15.03 -16.33 4.04
N GLU A 70 15.87 -17.28 3.62
CA GLU A 70 16.96 -17.81 4.42
C GLU A 70 18.04 -16.76 4.79
N GLU A 71 18.13 -15.61 4.10
CA GLU A 71 19.32 -14.75 4.19
C GLU A 71 19.11 -13.25 4.50
N ALA A 72 17.88 -12.72 4.65
CA ALA A 72 17.70 -11.34 5.12
C ALA A 72 16.29 -11.07 5.69
N ILE A 73 16.20 -10.71 6.96
CA ILE A 73 14.94 -10.57 7.70
C ILE A 73 14.19 -9.27 7.37
N TRP A 74 14.89 -8.24 6.89
CA TRP A 74 14.35 -6.87 6.93
C TRP A 74 13.73 -6.34 5.62
N ASP A 75 14.01 -6.93 4.46
CA ASP A 75 13.52 -6.40 3.16
C ASP A 75 12.58 -7.32 2.38
N ASN A 76 12.03 -8.35 3.04
CA ASN A 76 11.09 -9.29 2.41
C ASN A 76 9.64 -9.05 2.83
N ARG A 77 9.36 -7.82 3.29
CA ARG A 77 8.02 -7.38 3.65
C ARG A 77 7.19 -7.17 2.38
N VAL A 78 6.04 -7.84 2.32
CA VAL A 78 5.12 -7.83 1.18
C VAL A 78 3.82 -7.09 1.49
N ALA A 79 3.48 -6.95 2.76
CA ALA A 79 2.32 -6.20 3.20
C ALA A 79 2.54 -5.62 4.60
N ASP A 80 1.79 -4.58 4.90
CA ASP A 80 1.75 -3.88 6.17
C ASP A 80 0.30 -3.76 6.62
N TYR A 81 0.05 -3.82 7.93
CA TYR A 81 -1.27 -3.62 8.49
C TYR A 81 -1.24 -2.49 9.51
N GLY A 82 -2.17 -1.55 9.39
CA GLY A 82 -2.34 -0.43 10.33
C GLY A 82 -1.42 0.78 10.09
N PHE A 83 -0.43 0.67 9.20
CA PHE A 83 0.61 1.70 9.01
C PHE A 83 0.12 2.93 8.25
N LEU A 84 -0.47 2.75 7.07
CA LEU A 84 -1.04 3.87 6.31
C LEU A 84 -2.31 4.41 6.96
N ARG A 85 -3.14 3.48 7.46
CA ARG A 85 -4.41 3.76 8.14
C ARG A 85 -4.76 2.62 9.09
N GLU A 86 -5.49 2.93 10.15
CA GLU A 86 -6.01 1.94 11.08
C GLU A 86 -6.82 0.86 10.36
N GLU A 87 -6.75 -0.38 10.84
CA GLU A 87 -7.58 -1.51 10.35
C GLU A 87 -7.41 -1.85 8.87
N THR A 88 -6.34 -1.37 8.26
CA THR A 88 -6.12 -1.43 6.82
C THR A 88 -4.92 -2.33 6.52
N LEU A 89 -5.08 -3.26 5.58
CA LEU A 89 -3.99 -4.05 5.03
C LEU A 89 -3.50 -3.37 3.75
N GLU A 90 -2.24 -2.97 3.71
CA GLU A 90 -1.58 -2.36 2.55
C GLU A 90 -0.57 -3.35 1.97
N MET A 91 -0.62 -3.49 0.65
CA MET A 91 0.23 -4.36 -0.15
C MET A 91 1.37 -3.50 -0.65
N ARG A 92 2.60 -3.85 -0.28
CA ARG A 92 3.76 -3.18 -0.87
C ARG A 92 3.80 -3.48 -2.37
N THR A 93 4.22 -2.51 -3.14
CA THR A 93 4.51 -2.73 -4.56
C THR A 93 5.54 -3.84 -4.78
N ALA A 94 5.33 -4.65 -5.81
CA ALA A 94 6.25 -5.72 -6.16
C ALA A 94 7.56 -5.17 -6.76
N CYS A 95 7.46 -4.16 -7.64
CA CYS A 95 8.56 -3.76 -8.52
C CYS A 95 8.79 -2.25 -8.66
N ASN A 96 8.05 -1.41 -7.95
CA ASN A 96 8.32 0.04 -7.95
C ASN A 96 9.26 0.41 -6.78
N GLY A 97 10.33 1.17 -7.06
CA GLY A 97 11.32 1.53 -6.04
C GLY A 97 11.94 0.31 -5.34
N ASP A 98 11.85 0.28 -4.01
CA ASP A 98 12.32 -0.81 -3.14
C ASP A 98 11.29 -1.96 -3.05
N GLY A 99 10.73 -2.36 -4.20
CA GLY A 99 9.74 -3.42 -4.28
C GLY A 99 10.29 -4.80 -3.88
N PHE A 100 9.44 -5.67 -3.36
CA PHE A 100 9.88 -6.93 -2.73
C PHE A 100 10.30 -8.03 -3.74
N ALA A 101 10.00 -7.88 -5.02
CA ALA A 101 10.06 -8.97 -5.99
C ALA A 101 11.46 -9.28 -6.53
N GLY A 102 12.41 -8.34 -6.47
CA GLY A 102 13.79 -8.54 -6.95
C GLY A 102 13.87 -9.04 -8.40
N ASP A 103 14.49 -10.21 -8.61
CA ASP A 103 14.65 -10.84 -9.94
C ASP A 103 13.31 -11.24 -10.60
N LYS A 104 12.22 -11.27 -9.83
CA LYS A 104 10.87 -11.60 -10.30
C LYS A 104 10.16 -10.41 -10.95
N CYS A 105 10.79 -9.23 -11.05
CA CYS A 105 10.17 -8.07 -11.74
C CYS A 105 9.98 -8.19 -13.26
N ARG A 106 10.43 -9.31 -13.84
CA ARG A 106 10.04 -9.71 -15.20
C ARG A 106 8.57 -10.13 -15.31
N PHE A 107 7.94 -10.54 -14.20
CA PHE A 107 6.54 -10.93 -14.13
C PHE A 107 5.65 -9.71 -13.92
N SER A 108 4.54 -9.65 -14.63
CA SER A 108 3.71 -8.44 -14.69
C SER A 108 2.55 -8.48 -13.72
N ASN A 109 2.04 -9.67 -13.40
CA ASN A 109 0.85 -9.83 -12.58
C ASN A 109 1.22 -10.50 -11.27
N TRP A 110 0.63 -10.01 -10.19
CA TRP A 110 0.84 -10.50 -8.84
C TRP A 110 -0.49 -10.82 -8.20
N GLY A 111 -0.57 -11.95 -7.53
CA GLY A 111 -1.76 -12.39 -6.81
C GLY A 111 -1.51 -12.35 -5.32
N ILE A 112 -2.46 -11.82 -4.55
CA ILE A 112 -2.43 -11.87 -3.10
C ILE A 112 -3.71 -12.52 -2.61
N CYS A 113 -3.55 -13.53 -1.76
CA CYS A 113 -4.65 -14.25 -1.16
C CYS A 113 -4.63 -14.15 0.36
N ILE A 114 -5.77 -13.81 0.93
CA ILE A 114 -6.05 -13.93 2.36
C ILE A 114 -6.78 -15.26 2.56
N PRO A 115 -6.23 -16.20 3.34
CA PRO A 115 -6.89 -17.48 3.60
C PRO A 115 -8.19 -17.27 4.39
N ASP A 116 -9.20 -18.08 4.08
CA ASP A 116 -10.36 -18.29 4.95
C ASP A 116 -10.16 -19.57 5.80
N GLU A 117 -11.22 -20.01 6.47
CA GLU A 117 -11.21 -21.24 7.29
C GLU A 117 -10.97 -22.53 6.46
N HIS A 118 -11.05 -22.44 5.12
CA HIS A 118 -10.90 -23.56 4.17
C HIS A 118 -9.63 -23.48 3.32
N GLY A 119 -8.79 -22.45 3.51
CA GLY A 119 -7.41 -22.40 3.02
C GLY A 119 -7.17 -21.49 1.82
N ALA A 120 -8.11 -21.38 0.88
CA ALA A 120 -8.04 -20.45 -0.26
C ALA A 120 -9.19 -19.45 -0.14
N GLY A 121 -8.98 -18.38 0.62
CA GLY A 121 -9.97 -17.34 0.82
C GLY A 121 -9.99 -16.33 -0.34
N GLU A 122 -10.14 -15.05 -0.02
CA GLU A 122 -10.21 -13.99 -1.03
C GLU A 122 -8.85 -13.71 -1.66
N CYS A 123 -8.79 -13.85 -2.98
CA CYS A 123 -7.64 -13.47 -3.79
C CYS A 123 -7.93 -12.21 -4.60
N LYS A 124 -6.93 -11.33 -4.70
CA LYS A 124 -6.91 -10.14 -5.55
C LYS A 124 -5.63 -10.11 -6.36
N TYR A 125 -5.69 -9.45 -7.50
CA TYR A 125 -4.61 -9.43 -8.47
C TYR A 125 -4.23 -8.00 -8.80
N VAL A 126 -2.94 -7.74 -8.93
CA VAL A 126 -2.41 -6.39 -9.11
C VAL A 126 -1.29 -6.41 -10.14
N ASN A 127 -1.05 -5.28 -10.78
CA ASN A 127 0.13 -5.10 -11.61
C ASN A 127 1.39 -5.00 -10.73
N LYS A 128 2.55 -5.35 -11.28
CA LYS A 128 3.84 -5.27 -10.59
C LYS A 128 4.21 -3.88 -10.05
N PHE A 129 3.60 -2.81 -10.55
CA PHE A 129 3.84 -1.44 -10.09
C PHE A 129 2.72 -0.85 -9.23
N ASP A 130 1.65 -1.61 -9.01
CA ASP A 130 0.59 -1.17 -8.12
C ASP A 130 1.08 -1.17 -6.66
N ASP A 131 0.53 -0.27 -5.86
CA ASP A 131 0.78 -0.15 -4.42
C ASP A 131 -0.58 0.00 -3.75
N CYS A 132 -1.04 -1.07 -3.10
CA CYS A 132 -2.46 -1.34 -3.01
C CYS A 132 -3.00 -1.50 -1.60
N GLU A 133 -4.03 -0.74 -1.29
CA GLU A 133 -4.81 -0.99 -0.09
C GLU A 133 -5.82 -2.12 -0.32
N TRP A 134 -5.88 -3.10 0.57
CA TRP A 134 -6.95 -4.09 0.54
C TRP A 134 -8.32 -3.39 0.73
N PRO A 135 -9.29 -3.60 -0.18
CA PRO A 135 -10.58 -2.90 -0.15
C PRO A 135 -11.40 -3.06 1.14
N GLN A 136 -11.20 -4.16 1.85
CA GLN A 136 -11.87 -4.44 3.11
C GLN A 136 -10.95 -4.06 4.28
N THR A 137 -11.55 -3.46 5.32
CA THR A 137 -10.88 -3.26 6.62
C THR A 137 -11.04 -4.47 7.53
N PHE A 138 -10.06 -4.69 8.39
CA PHE A 138 -10.07 -5.77 9.37
C PHE A 138 -9.97 -5.19 10.77
N LYS A 139 -10.80 -5.63 11.70
CA LYS A 139 -10.54 -5.38 13.12
C LYS A 139 -9.23 -6.07 13.51
N TRP A 140 -8.48 -5.52 14.47
CA TRP A 140 -7.19 -6.10 14.91
C TRP A 140 -7.26 -7.60 15.28
N ALA A 141 -8.35 -8.01 15.92
CA ALA A 141 -8.60 -9.41 16.27
C ALA A 141 -8.88 -10.33 15.06
N LYS A 142 -9.19 -9.73 13.90
CA LYS A 142 -9.53 -10.38 12.64
C LYS A 142 -8.52 -10.07 11.53
N ALA A 143 -7.44 -9.33 11.83
CA ALA A 143 -6.36 -9.12 10.89
C ALA A 143 -5.81 -10.48 10.43
N PRO A 144 -5.54 -10.67 9.12
CA PRO A 144 -5.08 -11.94 8.58
C PRO A 144 -3.85 -12.46 9.33
N ARG A 145 -3.82 -13.76 9.62
CA ARG A 145 -2.63 -14.37 10.23
C ARG A 145 -1.45 -14.41 9.26
N TYR A 146 -1.72 -14.68 8.00
CA TYR A 146 -0.75 -14.68 6.92
C TYR A 146 -1.43 -14.23 5.62
N VAL A 147 -0.61 -13.90 4.63
CA VAL A 147 -1.03 -13.72 3.23
C VAL A 147 -0.19 -14.62 2.32
N SER A 148 -0.78 -15.11 1.24
CA SER A 148 -0.05 -15.86 0.21
C SER A 148 0.16 -14.96 -1.01
N ILE A 149 1.42 -14.86 -1.46
CA ILE A 149 1.81 -14.04 -2.60
C ILE A 149 2.12 -14.94 -3.78
N TYR A 150 1.67 -14.56 -4.96
CA TYR A 150 1.85 -15.28 -6.21
C TYR A 150 2.31 -14.34 -7.34
N TYR A 151 2.95 -14.89 -8.37
CA TYR A 151 3.36 -14.16 -9.57
C TYR A 151 3.02 -14.90 -10.86
N GLN A 152 2.85 -14.13 -11.95
CA GLN A 152 2.65 -14.61 -13.32
C GLN A 152 3.28 -13.67 -14.37
#